data_AF-A0A672Q0L4-F1
#
_entry.id   AF-A0A672Q0L4-F1
#
_cell.length_a   1.000
_cell.length_b   1.000
_cell.length_c   1.000
_cell.angle_alpha   90.00
_cell.angle_beta   90.00
_cell.angle_gamma   90.00
#
_symmetry.space_group_name_H-M   'P 1'
#
loop_
_entity.id
_entity.type
_entity.pdbx_description
1 polymer ?
#
loop_
_entity_poly.entity_id
_entity_poly.type
_entity_poly.pdbx_seq_one_letter_code
_entity_poly.pdbx_strand_id
1 'polypeptide(L)'
;MEVKLLFLTVVLLSSPLLTLCDPLFVLSAPNLLRVGSSENLFLEAQDYSGGNMNVKIIVKNHPKKNLEILSKSVTLTADNNFQILTDIKIPSDRDYFSDDPLEKQYVYLQAQFPSVTLEQVVLLSFQSGYIFVQTDKPIYTPASTGTIKLFMIISVFLKNPQGITVLSDKIYPVKGMKSGNYIIPEMASSGIWKVVTLFSNTPQKNFTADFEVKEYVLPTFEVKLKPSKSFFYVGDESLTVDIEAKYLFGQKVDGNAFVVFGVMEDEKKTSIPASLQKVQVRDIKHLACWDTYYFFSPRGQFK
;
A
#
# COMPACT_ATOMS: atom_id res chain seq x y z
N MET A 1 41.94 60.14 -32.84
CA MET A 1 41.36 60.22 -31.48
C MET A 1 40.15 59.31 -31.28
N GLU A 2 39.69 58.58 -32.31
CA GLU A 2 38.51 57.70 -32.26
C GLU A 2 38.75 56.32 -31.63
N VAL A 3 39.95 55.76 -31.77
CA VAL A 3 40.23 54.37 -31.33
C VAL A 3 40.09 54.21 -29.81
N LYS A 4 40.35 55.27 -29.03
CA LYS A 4 40.16 55.25 -27.57
C LYS A 4 38.70 55.17 -27.14
N LEU A 5 37.76 55.65 -27.97
CA LEU A 5 36.33 55.65 -27.64
C LEU A 5 35.72 54.26 -27.86
N LEU A 6 36.14 53.56 -28.92
CA LEU A 6 35.74 52.18 -29.22
C LEU A 6 36.26 51.18 -28.19
N PHE A 7 37.48 51.35 -27.68
CA PHE A 7 37.98 50.50 -26.60
C PHE A 7 37.26 50.75 -25.28
N LEU A 8 36.85 51.99 -25.00
CA LEU A 8 36.10 52.32 -23.78
C LEU A 8 34.69 51.70 -23.78
N THR A 9 34.01 51.70 -24.93
CA THR A 9 32.68 51.08 -25.06
C THR A 9 32.74 49.57 -24.98
N VAL A 10 33.77 48.93 -25.56
CA VAL A 10 33.97 47.47 -25.45
C VAL A 10 34.24 47.06 -24.00
N VAL A 11 35.00 47.85 -23.24
CA VAL A 11 35.26 47.58 -21.80
C VAL A 11 33.99 47.75 -20.94
N LEU A 12 33.13 48.71 -21.27
CA LEU A 12 31.82 48.91 -20.61
C LEU A 12 30.78 47.83 -21.00
N LEU A 13 30.91 47.21 -22.17
CA LEU A 13 30.10 46.08 -22.62
C LEU A 13 30.65 44.71 -22.18
N SER A 14 31.94 44.63 -21.82
CA SER A 14 32.62 43.41 -21.37
C SER A 14 32.82 43.34 -19.86
N SER A 15 32.47 44.39 -19.11
CA SER A 15 32.28 44.25 -17.67
C SER A 15 31.17 43.23 -17.46
N PRO A 16 31.39 42.14 -16.70
CA PRO A 16 30.28 41.29 -16.31
C PRO A 16 29.25 42.23 -15.70
N LEU A 17 28.02 42.24 -16.25
CA LEU A 17 26.89 42.87 -15.56
C LEU A 17 27.06 42.46 -14.11
N LEU A 18 27.27 43.43 -13.22
CA LEU A 18 27.28 43.20 -11.78
C LEU A 18 26.08 42.29 -11.52
N THR A 19 26.37 41.03 -11.23
CA THR A 19 25.34 40.05 -10.90
C THR A 19 24.54 40.71 -9.82
N LEU A 20 23.27 40.98 -10.12
CA LEU A 20 22.35 41.64 -9.22
C LEU A 20 22.55 40.95 -7.87
N CYS A 21 23.13 41.67 -6.90
CA CYS A 21 23.49 41.15 -5.58
C CYS A 21 22.23 40.97 -4.72
N ASP A 22 21.16 40.51 -5.37
CA ASP A 22 19.86 40.34 -4.79
C ASP A 22 19.80 38.93 -4.22
N PRO A 23 19.45 38.80 -2.93
CA PRO A 23 19.39 37.51 -2.27
C PRO A 23 18.36 36.61 -2.95
N LEU A 24 18.73 35.34 -3.16
CA LEU A 24 17.82 34.32 -3.69
C LEU A 24 17.06 33.68 -2.52
N PHE A 25 15.74 33.73 -2.58
CA PHE A 25 14.88 33.10 -1.58
C PHE A 25 14.41 31.73 -2.06
N VAL A 26 14.52 30.74 -1.19
CA VAL A 26 14.18 29.34 -1.50
C VAL A 26 13.14 28.85 -0.50
N LEU A 27 12.08 28.24 -1.03
CA LEU A 27 11.10 27.43 -0.30
C LEU A 27 11.11 26.04 -0.92
N SER A 28 11.43 25.02 -0.12
CA SER A 28 11.35 23.62 -0.52
C SER A 28 10.39 22.85 0.39
N ALA A 29 9.51 22.09 -0.24
CA ALA A 29 8.43 21.36 0.42
C ALA A 29 8.19 20.00 -0.27
N PRO A 30 7.61 19.02 0.45
CA PRO A 30 7.12 17.81 -0.19
C PRO A 30 6.11 18.12 -1.29
N ASN A 31 6.14 17.36 -2.38
CA ASN A 31 5.15 17.47 -3.47
C ASN A 31 3.73 17.08 -3.01
N LEU A 32 3.61 16.39 -1.88
CA LEU A 32 2.36 15.92 -1.29
C LEU A 32 2.43 16.14 0.22
N LEU A 33 1.50 16.90 0.79
CA LEU A 33 1.44 17.16 2.23
C LEU A 33 0.38 16.28 2.89
N ARG A 34 0.75 15.58 3.97
CA ARG A 34 -0.21 14.74 4.71
C ARG A 34 -0.94 15.54 5.76
N VAL A 35 -2.26 15.50 5.69
CA VAL A 35 -3.14 16.13 6.67
C VAL A 35 -3.03 15.41 8.01
N GLY A 36 -2.92 16.17 9.10
CA GLY A 36 -2.77 15.65 10.47
C GLY A 36 -1.37 15.15 10.82
N SER A 37 -0.41 15.18 9.89
CA SER A 37 0.99 14.81 10.14
C SER A 37 1.89 16.05 10.12
N SER A 38 3.00 15.98 10.85
CA SER A 38 4.05 17.01 10.81
C SER A 38 4.90 16.77 9.56
N GLU A 39 5.01 17.77 8.70
CA GLU A 39 5.73 17.75 7.43
C GLU A 39 6.83 18.82 7.46
N ASN A 40 8.05 18.47 7.05
CA ASN A 40 9.19 19.38 7.07
C ASN A 40 9.21 20.27 5.83
N LEU A 41 9.48 21.56 6.05
CA LEU A 41 9.72 22.58 5.04
C LEU A 41 11.12 23.14 5.24
N PHE A 42 11.79 23.43 4.13
CA PHE A 42 13.09 24.09 4.13
C PHE A 42 12.95 25.50 3.57
N LEU A 43 13.51 26.47 4.29
CA LEU A 43 13.54 27.88 3.93
C LEU A 43 14.98 28.37 3.97
N GLU A 44 15.36 29.15 2.96
CA GLU A 44 16.71 29.72 2.85
C GLU A 44 16.66 31.09 2.17
N ALA A 45 17.54 31.99 2.62
CA ALA A 45 17.87 33.22 1.93
C ALA A 45 19.36 33.17 1.55
N GLN A 46 19.63 32.77 0.31
CA GLN A 46 20.97 32.60 -0.24
C GLN A 46 21.58 33.96 -0.59
N ASP A 47 22.89 34.10 -0.34
CA ASP A 47 23.67 35.32 -0.57
C ASP A 47 23.13 36.57 0.16
N TYR A 48 22.37 36.36 1.25
CA TYR A 48 21.85 37.42 2.09
C TYR A 48 22.83 37.79 3.21
N SER A 49 23.19 39.08 3.29
CA SER A 49 24.12 39.62 4.29
C SER A 49 23.49 40.67 5.22
N GLY A 50 22.15 40.74 5.28
CA GLY A 50 21.43 41.70 6.10
C GLY A 50 21.20 41.25 7.54
N GLY A 51 20.30 41.94 8.25
CA GLY A 51 19.91 41.58 9.62
C GLY A 51 18.93 40.40 9.67
N ASN A 52 18.56 39.97 10.88
CA ASN A 52 17.60 38.89 11.10
C ASN A 52 16.33 39.06 10.26
N MET A 53 15.90 37.97 9.63
CA MET A 53 14.77 37.97 8.70
C MET A 53 13.64 37.08 9.23
N ASN A 54 12.47 37.68 9.45
CA ASN A 54 11.28 36.93 9.85
C ASN A 54 10.53 36.48 8.59
N VAL A 55 10.30 35.18 8.47
CA VAL A 55 9.58 34.55 7.36
C VAL A 55 8.28 33.97 7.92
N LYS A 56 7.14 34.37 7.35
CA LYS A 56 5.82 33.85 7.72
C LYS A 56 5.41 32.76 6.73
N ILE A 57 5.28 31.53 7.22
CA ILE A 57 4.73 30.40 6.49
C ILE A 57 3.21 30.42 6.63
N ILE A 58 2.49 30.32 5.52
CA ILE A 58 1.03 30.34 5.50
C ILE A 58 0.51 29.21 4.61
N VAL A 59 -0.48 28.48 5.09
CA VAL A 59 -1.24 27.51 4.29
C VAL A 59 -2.64 28.07 4.07
N LYS A 60 -3.05 28.25 2.82
CA LYS A 60 -4.39 28.76 2.46
C LYS A 60 -5.19 27.74 1.66
N ASN A 61 -6.52 27.86 1.74
CA ASN A 61 -7.43 27.01 0.99
C ASN A 61 -7.33 27.25 -0.53
N HIS A 62 -7.46 26.17 -1.31
CA HIS A 62 -7.59 26.22 -2.76
C HIS A 62 -9.06 25.96 -3.17
N PRO A 63 -9.59 26.60 -4.23
CA PRO A 63 -8.93 27.62 -5.06
C PRO A 63 -9.09 29.04 -4.52
N LYS A 64 -9.99 29.28 -3.55
CA LYS A 64 -10.46 30.63 -3.18
C LYS A 64 -9.42 31.51 -2.48
N LYS A 65 -8.38 30.94 -1.84
CA LYS A 65 -7.30 31.66 -1.15
C LYS A 65 -7.79 32.68 -0.11
N ASN A 66 -8.98 32.49 0.43
CA ASN A 66 -9.63 33.42 1.36
C ASN A 66 -9.58 32.95 2.82
N LEU A 67 -9.17 31.71 3.06
CA LEU A 67 -9.06 31.11 4.38
C LEU A 67 -7.61 30.71 4.66
N GLU A 68 -7.06 31.24 5.74
CA GLU A 68 -5.78 30.84 6.31
C GLU A 68 -6.00 29.63 7.22
N ILE A 69 -5.54 28.45 6.79
CA ILE A 69 -5.69 27.17 7.49
C ILE A 69 -4.65 27.07 8.62
N LEU A 70 -3.43 27.56 8.36
CA LEU A 70 -2.30 27.52 9.27
C LEU A 70 -1.39 28.71 9.00
N SER A 71 -0.79 29.24 10.07
CA SER A 71 0.35 30.15 9.98
C SER A 71 1.41 29.84 11.02
N LYS A 72 2.68 29.96 10.63
CA LYS A 72 3.86 29.80 11.51
C LYS A 72 4.93 30.82 11.11
N SER A 73 5.53 31.50 12.08
CA SER A 73 6.67 32.40 11.82
C SER A 73 7.97 31.75 12.24
N VAL A 74 9.03 31.97 11.45
CA VAL A 74 10.39 31.54 11.74
C VAL A 74 11.37 32.68 11.47
N THR A 75 12.51 32.67 12.14
CA THR A 75 13.54 33.69 11.97
C THR A 75 14.80 33.08 11.37
N LEU A 76 15.24 33.62 10.24
CA LEU A 76 16.53 33.36 9.62
C LEU A 76 17.56 34.33 10.20
N THR A 77 18.67 33.81 10.71
CA THR A 77 19.71 34.58 11.42
C THR A 77 21.09 34.25 10.85
N ALA A 78 22.08 35.09 11.14
CA ALA A 78 23.46 34.77 10.77
C ALA A 78 23.95 33.45 11.41
N ASP A 79 23.51 33.16 12.64
CA ASP A 79 23.88 31.93 13.37
C ASP A 79 23.40 30.65 12.67
N ASN A 80 22.28 30.71 11.93
CA ASN A 80 21.76 29.58 11.15
C ASN A 80 22.10 29.69 9.66
N ASN A 81 23.03 30.56 9.26
CA ASN A 81 23.38 30.84 7.87
C ASN A 81 22.17 31.22 7.01
N PHE A 82 21.18 31.89 7.61
CA PHE A 82 19.91 32.24 6.98
C PHE A 82 19.16 31.05 6.33
N GLN A 83 19.29 29.86 6.91
CA GLN A 83 18.56 28.66 6.50
C GLN A 83 17.91 27.97 7.70
N ILE A 84 16.74 27.37 7.49
CA ILE A 84 16.04 26.62 8.55
C ILE A 84 15.21 25.49 7.97
N LEU A 85 15.26 24.33 8.64
CA LEU A 85 14.30 23.25 8.46
C LEU A 85 13.25 23.36 9.57
N THR A 86 11.99 23.52 9.20
CA THR A 86 10.90 23.68 10.17
C THR A 86 9.70 22.85 9.76
N ASP A 87 8.94 22.38 10.74
CA ASP A 87 7.80 21.54 10.48
C ASP A 87 6.47 22.32 10.45
N ILE A 88 5.53 21.86 9.65
CA ILE A 88 4.13 22.31 9.68
C ILE A 88 3.20 21.13 9.88
N LYS A 89 2.09 21.34 10.57
CA LYS A 89 1.05 20.34 10.73
C LYS A 89 -0.27 20.90 10.23
N ILE A 90 -0.72 20.41 9.09
CA ILE A 90 -2.04 20.80 8.55
C ILE A 90 -3.11 20.15 9.43
N PRO A 91 -4.03 20.93 10.02
CA PRO A 91 -5.10 20.39 10.85
C PRO A 91 -5.98 19.44 10.05
N SER A 92 -6.53 18.40 10.68
CA SER A 92 -7.40 17.42 10.02
C SER A 92 -8.89 17.72 10.20
N ASP A 93 -9.23 18.97 10.53
CA ASP A 93 -10.60 19.36 10.81
C ASP A 93 -11.42 19.38 9.52
N ARG A 94 -12.65 18.85 9.60
CA ARG A 94 -13.56 18.71 8.44
C ARG A 94 -14.06 20.05 7.92
N ASP A 95 -13.87 21.12 8.68
CA ASP A 95 -14.30 22.47 8.27
C ASP A 95 -13.44 23.03 7.13
N TYR A 96 -12.23 22.49 6.92
CA TYR A 96 -11.30 22.97 5.90
C TYR A 96 -11.31 22.16 4.60
N PHE A 97 -11.77 20.91 4.66
CA PHE A 97 -11.57 19.93 3.60
C PHE A 97 -12.85 19.16 3.28
N SER A 98 -13.00 18.80 2.01
CA SER A 98 -14.09 17.96 1.52
C SER A 98 -13.99 16.54 2.06
N ASP A 99 -15.14 15.94 2.37
CA ASP A 99 -15.26 14.53 2.77
C ASP A 99 -15.25 13.56 1.57
N ASP A 100 -15.27 14.07 0.32
CA ASP A 100 -15.28 13.23 -0.88
C ASP A 100 -13.94 12.50 -1.09
N PRO A 101 -13.93 11.14 -1.11
CA PRO A 101 -12.74 10.32 -1.32
C PRO A 101 -12.09 10.39 -2.69
N LEU A 102 -12.83 10.81 -3.70
CA LEU A 102 -12.35 10.87 -5.07
C LEU A 102 -11.85 12.26 -5.44
N GLU A 103 -12.13 13.26 -4.60
CA GLU A 103 -11.75 14.63 -4.83
C GLU A 103 -10.28 14.87 -4.48
N LYS A 104 -9.51 15.32 -5.47
CA LYS A 104 -8.15 15.82 -5.24
C LYS A 104 -8.21 17.22 -4.64
N GLN A 105 -7.72 17.36 -3.43
CA GLN A 105 -7.72 18.63 -2.71
C GLN A 105 -6.31 19.22 -2.66
N TYR A 106 -6.23 20.54 -2.77
CA TYR A 106 -4.97 21.27 -2.84
C TYR A 106 -4.96 22.40 -1.81
N VAL A 107 -3.76 22.91 -1.52
CA VAL A 107 -3.56 24.13 -0.72
C VAL A 107 -2.53 25.02 -1.39
N TYR A 108 -2.62 26.32 -1.11
CA TYR A 108 -1.53 27.24 -1.39
C TYR A 108 -0.58 27.25 -0.19
N LEU A 109 0.66 26.80 -0.39
CA LEU A 109 1.75 26.95 0.57
C LEU A 109 2.51 28.23 0.23
N GLN A 110 2.58 29.16 1.17
CA GLN A 110 3.25 30.45 1.01
C GLN A 110 4.37 30.60 2.03
N ALA A 111 5.50 31.15 1.59
CA ALA A 111 6.54 31.69 2.45
C ALA A 111 6.69 33.18 2.16
N GLN A 112 6.26 34.00 3.13
CA GLN A 112 6.34 35.45 3.04
C GLN A 112 7.66 35.91 3.65
N PHE A 113 8.63 36.19 2.78
CA PHE A 113 9.83 36.94 3.11
C PHE A 113 9.52 38.45 3.11
N PRO A 114 10.38 39.31 3.68
CA PRO A 114 10.11 40.75 3.75
C PRO A 114 9.91 41.42 2.38
N SER A 115 10.62 40.96 1.35
CA SER A 115 10.59 41.54 0.00
C SER A 115 9.78 40.73 -1.00
N VAL A 116 9.61 39.42 -0.79
CA VAL A 116 8.96 38.51 -1.74
C VAL A 116 8.07 37.51 -1.01
N THR A 117 6.98 37.12 -1.66
CA THR A 117 6.19 35.96 -1.23
C THR A 117 6.38 34.85 -2.25
N LEU A 118 6.98 33.73 -1.81
CA LEU A 118 7.02 32.50 -2.60
C LEU A 118 5.72 31.75 -2.38
N GLU A 119 5.17 31.18 -3.45
CA GLU A 119 3.91 30.44 -3.41
C GLU A 119 4.00 29.18 -4.27
N GLN A 120 3.46 28.09 -3.76
CA GLN A 120 3.29 26.84 -4.50
C GLN A 120 1.92 26.21 -4.21
N VAL A 121 1.29 25.65 -5.24
CA VAL A 121 0.10 24.80 -5.07
C VAL A 121 0.57 23.38 -4.78
N VAL A 122 0.10 22.82 -3.66
CA VAL A 122 0.52 21.49 -3.21
C VAL A 122 -0.70 20.59 -3.04
N LEU A 123 -0.58 19.34 -3.50
CA LEU A 123 -1.62 18.32 -3.35
C LEU A 123 -1.66 17.83 -1.89
N LEU A 124 -2.86 17.57 -1.38
CA LEU A 124 -3.05 16.99 -0.05
C LEU A 124 -3.21 15.48 -0.12
N SER A 125 -2.74 14.81 0.94
CA SER A 125 -3.02 13.42 1.23
C SER A 125 -3.70 13.29 2.59
N PHE A 126 -4.87 12.65 2.58
CA PHE A 126 -5.56 12.22 3.79
C PHE A 126 -5.12 10.81 4.20
N GLN A 127 -3.95 10.34 3.80
CA GLN A 127 -3.44 9.06 4.29
C GLN A 127 -2.69 9.29 5.61
N SER A 128 -3.35 9.06 6.74
CA SER A 128 -2.74 9.21 8.08
C SER A 128 -1.81 8.06 8.49
N GLY A 129 -1.62 7.04 7.65
CA GLY A 129 -0.70 5.93 7.92
C GLY A 129 -1.06 4.63 7.20
N TYR A 130 -0.73 3.52 7.85
CA TYR A 130 -1.03 2.16 7.41
C TYR A 130 -1.66 1.38 8.56
N ILE A 131 -2.63 0.53 8.23
CA ILE A 131 -3.24 -0.41 9.15
C ILE A 131 -2.85 -1.80 8.69
N PHE A 132 -2.31 -2.58 9.61
CA PHE A 132 -2.09 -4.00 9.40
C PHE A 132 -3.13 -4.75 10.22
N VAL A 133 -3.76 -5.75 9.59
CA VAL A 133 -4.71 -6.64 10.25
C VAL A 133 -4.11 -8.03 10.24
N GLN A 134 -3.99 -8.63 11.42
CA GLN A 134 -3.46 -9.98 11.58
C GLN A 134 -4.52 -10.86 12.22
N THR A 135 -4.91 -11.92 11.52
CA THR A 135 -5.71 -13.01 12.08
C THR A 135 -4.80 -14.07 12.69
N ASP A 136 -5.28 -14.80 13.69
CA ASP A 136 -4.52 -15.92 14.26
C ASP A 136 -4.47 -17.14 13.32
N LYS A 137 -5.50 -17.30 12.46
CA LYS A 137 -5.58 -18.37 11.47
C LYS A 137 -6.08 -17.83 10.12
N PRO A 138 -5.68 -18.44 9.00
CA PRO A 138 -6.24 -18.14 7.69
C PRO A 138 -7.62 -18.79 7.45
N ILE A 139 -7.97 -19.82 8.23
CA ILE A 139 -9.20 -20.63 8.07
C ILE A 139 -9.88 -20.80 9.44
N TYR A 140 -11.21 -20.62 9.48
CA TYR A 140 -12.04 -20.81 10.68
C TYR A 140 -13.26 -21.69 10.40
N THR A 141 -13.77 -22.37 11.45
CA THR A 141 -15.06 -23.06 11.42
C THR A 141 -16.19 -22.16 11.90
N PRO A 142 -17.44 -22.42 11.48
CA PRO A 142 -18.60 -21.85 12.15
C PRO A 142 -18.55 -22.10 13.67
N ALA A 143 -19.06 -21.15 14.45
CA ALA A 143 -19.02 -21.14 15.93
C ALA A 143 -17.61 -21.10 16.57
N SER A 144 -16.53 -20.98 15.79
CA SER A 144 -15.19 -20.77 16.35
C SER A 144 -14.94 -19.30 16.71
N THR A 145 -14.14 -19.10 17.75
CA THR A 145 -13.63 -17.76 18.12
C THR A 145 -12.32 -17.51 17.39
N GLY A 146 -12.27 -16.44 16.61
CA GLY A 146 -11.02 -15.93 16.06
C GLY A 146 -10.44 -14.81 16.91
N THR A 147 -9.12 -14.80 17.07
CA THR A 147 -8.42 -13.66 17.66
C THR A 147 -7.86 -12.81 16.53
N ILE A 148 -8.38 -11.59 16.41
CA ILE A 148 -7.90 -10.62 15.43
C ILE A 148 -7.06 -9.58 16.17
N LYS A 149 -5.80 -9.45 15.77
CA LYS A 149 -4.91 -8.38 16.23
C LYS A 149 -4.94 -7.25 15.23
N LEU A 150 -5.27 -6.06 15.73
CA LEU A 150 -5.33 -4.83 14.96
C LEU A 150 -4.25 -3.84 15.43
N PHE A 151 -3.78 -3.02 14.49
CA PHE A 151 -2.79 -2.00 14.75
C PHE A 151 -3.34 -0.63 14.31
N MET A 152 -3.40 0.37 15.21
CA MET A 152 -3.87 1.78 15.03
C MET A 152 -5.37 2.12 15.35
N ILE A 153 -5.73 3.42 15.45
CA ILE A 153 -7.09 3.93 15.84
C ILE A 153 -8.07 3.74 14.67
N ILE A 154 -9.05 2.85 14.83
CA ILE A 154 -9.69 2.20 13.69
C ILE A 154 -11.16 1.90 13.95
N SER A 155 -12.02 2.14 12.96
CA SER A 155 -13.31 1.45 12.85
C SER A 155 -13.12 0.12 12.11
N VAL A 156 -13.55 -0.97 12.73
CA VAL A 156 -13.41 -2.35 12.24
C VAL A 156 -14.77 -2.86 11.81
N PHE A 157 -14.84 -3.45 10.63
CA PHE A 157 -16.03 -4.07 10.08
C PHE A 157 -15.72 -5.50 9.67
N LEU A 158 -16.44 -6.45 10.24
CA LEU A 158 -16.39 -7.85 9.83
C LEU A 158 -17.44 -8.08 8.76
N LYS A 159 -17.03 -8.46 7.55
CA LYS A 159 -17.94 -8.70 6.42
C LYS A 159 -17.97 -10.18 6.04
N ASN A 160 -19.18 -10.67 5.75
CA ASN A 160 -19.39 -12.01 5.21
C ASN A 160 -19.06 -12.06 3.70
N PRO A 161 -19.08 -13.25 3.05
CA PRO A 161 -18.82 -13.40 1.63
C PRO A 161 -19.79 -12.63 0.71
N GLN A 162 -20.97 -12.29 1.22
CA GLN A 162 -21.96 -11.47 0.51
C GLN A 162 -21.69 -9.95 0.66
N GLY A 163 -20.64 -9.56 1.39
CA GLY A 163 -20.28 -8.15 1.62
C GLY A 163 -21.07 -7.46 2.73
N ILE A 164 -21.91 -8.20 3.47
CA ILE A 164 -22.73 -7.70 4.57
C ILE A 164 -21.88 -7.59 5.83
N THR A 165 -21.93 -6.43 6.48
CA THR A 165 -21.28 -6.21 7.79
C THR A 165 -22.03 -6.96 8.88
N VAL A 166 -21.37 -7.94 9.49
CA VAL A 166 -21.89 -8.76 10.59
C VAL A 166 -21.55 -8.16 11.94
N LEU A 167 -20.41 -7.48 12.05
CA LEU A 167 -19.95 -6.83 13.27
C LEU A 167 -19.24 -5.52 12.95
N SER A 168 -19.46 -4.50 13.78
CA SER A 168 -18.77 -3.21 13.71
C SER A 168 -18.27 -2.81 15.09
N ASP A 169 -17.01 -2.40 15.20
CA ASP A 169 -16.42 -1.94 16.46
C ASP A 169 -15.48 -0.74 16.22
N LYS A 170 -15.33 0.13 17.22
CA LYS A 170 -14.42 1.29 17.17
C LYS A 170 -13.34 1.15 18.22
N ILE A 171 -12.10 1.06 17.75
CA ILE A 171 -10.95 0.72 18.57
C ILE A 171 -10.01 1.92 18.72
N TYR A 172 -9.63 2.17 19.97
CA TYR A 172 -8.54 3.07 20.33
C TYR A 172 -7.38 2.23 20.89
N PRO A 173 -6.33 1.94 20.11
CA PRO A 173 -5.20 1.15 20.58
C PRO A 173 -4.36 1.92 21.60
N VAL A 174 -3.76 1.16 22.51
CA VAL A 174 -2.75 1.67 23.44
C VAL A 174 -1.39 1.27 22.86
N LYS A 175 -0.48 2.24 22.68
CA LYS A 175 0.85 2.03 22.07
C LYS A 175 0.82 1.41 20.65
N GLY A 176 -0.20 1.74 19.85
CA GLY A 176 -0.27 1.36 18.43
C GLY A 176 -0.80 -0.05 18.14
N MET A 177 -1.12 -0.86 19.15
CA MET A 177 -1.68 -2.21 18.98
C MET A 177 -2.93 -2.42 19.86
N LYS A 178 -3.92 -3.14 19.33
CA LYS A 178 -5.05 -3.68 20.08
C LYS A 178 -5.39 -5.08 19.58
N SER A 179 -5.48 -6.03 20.50
CA SER A 179 -6.05 -7.35 20.21
C SER A 179 -7.53 -7.37 20.57
N GLY A 180 -8.36 -7.99 19.71
CA GLY A 180 -9.77 -8.24 19.93
C GLY A 180 -10.13 -9.68 19.59
N ASN A 181 -11.15 -10.22 20.26
CA ASN A 181 -11.72 -11.52 19.92
C ASN A 181 -13.04 -11.30 19.19
N TYR A 182 -13.21 -11.98 18.07
CA TYR A 182 -14.40 -11.88 17.23
C TYR A 182 -14.98 -13.28 17.04
N ILE A 183 -16.27 -13.42 17.38
CA ILE A 183 -16.97 -14.71 17.30
C ILE A 183 -17.60 -14.80 15.91
N ILE A 184 -17.32 -15.90 15.20
CA ILE A 184 -17.98 -16.21 13.94
C ILE A 184 -19.32 -16.89 14.28
N PRO A 185 -20.47 -16.37 13.78
CA PRO A 185 -21.77 -16.98 14.05
C PRO A 185 -21.82 -18.47 13.69
N GLU A 186 -22.63 -19.24 14.40
CA GLU A 186 -22.84 -20.66 14.10
C GLU A 186 -23.47 -20.87 12.72
N MET A 187 -24.42 -20.01 12.34
CA MET A 187 -25.03 -19.98 11.00
C MET A 187 -24.24 -19.09 10.03
N ALA A 188 -22.91 -19.19 10.03
CA ALA A 188 -22.05 -18.44 9.12
C ALA A 188 -22.04 -19.06 7.72
N SER A 189 -22.14 -18.23 6.69
CA SER A 189 -21.93 -18.66 5.31
C SER A 189 -20.48 -19.04 5.07
N SER A 190 -20.26 -20.17 4.41
CA SER A 190 -18.91 -20.57 3.98
C SER A 190 -18.43 -19.67 2.84
N GLY A 191 -17.14 -19.35 2.84
CA GLY A 191 -16.48 -18.54 1.83
C GLY A 191 -15.43 -17.60 2.41
N ILE A 192 -15.02 -16.61 1.62
CA ILE A 192 -14.04 -15.60 2.03
C ILE A 192 -14.74 -14.49 2.80
N TRP A 193 -14.37 -14.37 4.07
CA TRP A 193 -14.75 -13.28 4.95
C TRP A 193 -13.66 -12.21 4.96
N LYS A 194 -14.06 -10.97 5.26
CA LYS A 194 -13.16 -9.81 5.23
C LYS A 194 -13.23 -9.03 6.52
N VAL A 195 -12.07 -8.71 7.08
CA VAL A 195 -11.91 -7.71 8.12
C VAL A 195 -11.55 -6.40 7.44
N VAL A 196 -12.48 -5.46 7.40
CA VAL A 196 -12.30 -4.15 6.78
C VAL A 196 -12.06 -3.11 7.88
N THR A 197 -11.00 -2.34 7.74
CA THR A 197 -10.59 -1.35 8.73
C THR A 197 -10.40 0.00 8.07
N LEU A 198 -10.76 1.06 8.79
CA LEU A 198 -10.60 2.44 8.34
C LEU A 198 -10.20 3.37 9.48
N PHE A 199 -9.39 4.36 9.14
CA PHE A 199 -9.05 5.44 10.07
C PHE A 199 -10.28 6.31 10.32
N SER A 200 -10.54 6.66 11.59
CA SER A 200 -11.68 7.53 11.93
C SER A 200 -11.60 8.91 11.27
N ASN A 201 -10.38 9.44 11.11
CA ASN A 201 -10.16 10.77 10.54
C ASN A 201 -10.12 10.73 9.01
N THR A 202 -9.87 9.58 8.41
CA THR A 202 -9.66 9.43 6.96
C THR A 202 -10.36 8.16 6.48
N PRO A 203 -11.71 8.14 6.49
CA PRO A 203 -12.51 6.95 6.22
C PRO A 203 -12.43 6.48 4.76
N GLN A 204 -11.82 7.31 3.91
CA GLN A 204 -11.70 7.14 2.47
C GLN A 204 -10.81 5.98 2.05
N LYS A 205 -9.84 5.59 2.90
CA LYS A 205 -8.95 4.46 2.65
C LYS A 205 -9.27 3.30 3.59
N ASN A 206 -9.56 2.15 2.99
CA ASN A 206 -9.75 0.91 3.72
C ASN A 206 -8.48 0.06 3.71
N PHE A 207 -8.33 -0.75 4.74
CA PHE A 207 -7.31 -1.79 4.85
C PHE A 207 -8.01 -3.10 5.19
N THR A 208 -7.71 -4.15 4.43
CA THR A 208 -8.47 -5.39 4.46
C THR A 208 -7.57 -6.59 4.70
N ALA A 209 -8.03 -7.51 5.55
CA ALA A 209 -7.49 -8.87 5.61
C ALA A 209 -8.61 -9.87 5.34
N ASP A 210 -8.27 -10.89 4.55
CA ASP A 210 -9.18 -11.94 4.15
C ASP A 210 -8.91 -13.19 4.98
N PHE A 211 -9.97 -13.90 5.35
CA PHE A 211 -9.88 -15.23 5.95
C PHE A 211 -11.02 -16.12 5.45
N GLU A 212 -10.80 -17.42 5.38
CA GLU A 212 -11.80 -18.36 4.89
C GLU A 212 -12.61 -18.92 6.05
N VAL A 213 -13.94 -18.91 5.93
CA VAL A 213 -14.82 -19.68 6.81
C VAL A 213 -15.30 -20.90 6.05
N LYS A 214 -14.98 -22.07 6.57
CA LYS A 214 -15.52 -23.32 6.06
C LYS A 214 -15.62 -24.32 7.19
N GLU A 215 -16.52 -25.27 7.03
CA GLU A 215 -16.55 -26.41 7.92
C GLU A 215 -15.21 -27.15 7.81
N TYR A 216 -14.42 -27.05 8.88
CA TYR A 216 -13.10 -27.67 8.96
C TYR A 216 -13.23 -28.95 9.74
N VAL A 217 -12.96 -30.06 9.07
CA VAL A 217 -12.61 -31.30 9.75
C VAL A 217 -11.09 -31.32 9.82
N LEU A 218 -10.53 -31.51 11.03
CA LEU A 218 -9.09 -31.68 11.19
C LEU A 218 -8.64 -32.86 10.34
N PRO A 219 -7.86 -32.63 9.26
CA PRO A 219 -7.40 -33.73 8.44
C PRO A 219 -6.45 -34.56 9.30
N THR A 220 -6.66 -35.87 9.33
CA THR A 220 -5.82 -36.79 10.11
C THR A 220 -4.42 -36.96 9.50
N PHE A 221 -4.27 -36.63 8.21
CA PHE A 221 -3.03 -36.70 7.44
C PHE A 221 -2.93 -35.56 6.41
N GLU A 222 -1.71 -35.20 6.04
CA GLU A 222 -1.37 -34.24 4.98
C GLU A 222 -1.01 -34.98 3.69
N VAL A 223 -1.41 -34.42 2.54
CA VAL A 223 -1.01 -34.89 1.21
C VAL A 223 -0.24 -33.78 0.49
N LYS A 224 0.97 -34.08 0.02
CA LYS A 224 1.80 -33.19 -0.81
C LYS A 224 1.93 -33.75 -2.22
N LEU A 225 1.64 -32.91 -3.20
CA LEU A 225 1.84 -33.19 -4.62
C LEU A 225 3.11 -32.50 -5.08
N LYS A 226 4.08 -33.25 -5.57
CA LYS A 226 5.38 -32.74 -6.03
C LYS A 226 5.54 -33.06 -7.51
N PRO A 227 5.25 -32.12 -8.42
CA PRO A 227 5.51 -32.35 -9.83
C PRO A 227 7.02 -32.47 -10.07
N SER A 228 7.40 -33.36 -10.98
CA SER A 228 8.80 -33.59 -11.38
C SER A 228 9.45 -32.36 -12.04
N LYS A 229 8.64 -31.53 -12.71
CA LYS A 229 9.01 -30.24 -13.28
C LYS A 229 8.02 -29.17 -12.80
N SER A 230 8.49 -27.93 -12.63
CA SER A 230 7.63 -26.79 -12.24
C SER A 230 6.74 -26.27 -13.37
N PHE A 231 7.00 -26.67 -14.61
CA PHE A 231 6.23 -26.35 -15.80
C PHE A 231 6.18 -27.57 -16.74
N PHE A 232 5.18 -27.60 -17.61
CA PHE A 232 4.95 -28.67 -18.58
C PHE A 232 5.01 -28.08 -19.99
N TYR A 233 5.91 -28.57 -20.84
CA TYR A 233 5.95 -28.14 -22.24
C TYR A 233 4.93 -28.90 -23.07
N VAL A 234 4.35 -28.25 -24.09
CA VAL A 234 3.43 -28.92 -25.02
C VAL A 234 4.08 -30.13 -25.72
N GLY A 235 5.40 -30.10 -25.91
CA GLY A 235 6.16 -31.21 -26.46
C GLY A 235 6.64 -32.26 -25.44
N ASP A 236 6.33 -32.09 -24.16
CA ASP A 236 6.68 -33.10 -23.15
C ASP A 236 5.76 -34.33 -23.32
N GLU A 237 6.38 -35.51 -23.27
CA GLU A 237 5.70 -36.79 -23.44
C GLU A 237 4.79 -37.14 -22.26
N SER A 238 5.15 -36.69 -21.07
CA SER A 238 4.37 -36.96 -19.87
C SER A 238 4.57 -35.97 -18.74
N LEU A 239 3.53 -35.81 -17.92
CA LEU A 239 3.57 -35.05 -16.67
C LEU A 239 3.54 -36.02 -15.50
N THR A 240 4.64 -36.06 -14.74
CA THR A 240 4.75 -36.92 -13.56
C THR A 240 4.66 -36.14 -12.26
N VAL A 241 3.81 -36.59 -11.35
CA VAL A 241 3.58 -35.99 -10.02
C VAL A 241 3.80 -37.03 -8.93
N ASP A 242 4.71 -36.73 -8.02
CA ASP A 242 4.95 -37.50 -6.80
C ASP A 242 3.88 -37.19 -5.76
N ILE A 243 3.27 -38.23 -5.19
CA ILE A 243 2.27 -38.13 -4.14
C ILE A 243 2.87 -38.58 -2.81
N GLU A 244 2.97 -37.67 -1.85
CA GLU A 244 3.42 -37.94 -0.49
C GLU A 244 2.26 -37.78 0.50
N ALA A 245 1.90 -38.83 1.22
CA ALA A 245 0.89 -38.77 2.27
C ALA A 245 1.47 -39.18 3.63
N LYS A 246 1.27 -38.34 4.66
CA LYS A 246 1.76 -38.58 6.03
C LYS A 246 0.73 -38.13 7.05
N TYR A 247 0.53 -38.93 8.10
CA TYR A 247 -0.24 -38.49 9.27
C TYR A 247 0.40 -37.26 9.90
N LEU A 248 -0.40 -36.44 10.60
CA LEU A 248 0.11 -35.23 11.27
C LEU A 248 1.21 -35.54 12.31
N PHE A 249 1.23 -36.76 12.87
CA PHE A 249 2.28 -37.27 13.77
C PHE A 249 3.47 -37.92 13.05
N GLY A 250 3.57 -37.75 11.72
CA GLY A 250 4.74 -38.11 10.91
C GLY A 250 4.76 -39.51 10.32
N GLN A 251 3.86 -40.42 10.72
CA GLN A 251 3.80 -41.77 10.16
C GLN A 251 3.27 -41.78 8.73
N LYS A 252 3.65 -42.80 7.96
CA LYS A 252 3.22 -42.99 6.58
C LYS A 252 1.75 -43.41 6.54
N VAL A 253 1.03 -42.93 5.52
CA VAL A 253 -0.32 -43.41 5.20
C VAL A 253 -0.21 -44.63 4.30
N ASP A 254 -0.94 -45.71 4.64
CA ASP A 254 -1.20 -46.83 3.73
C ASP A 254 -2.63 -46.69 3.18
N GLY A 255 -2.75 -46.48 1.88
CA GLY A 255 -4.03 -46.21 1.25
C GLY A 255 -4.02 -46.25 -0.28
N ASN A 256 -5.13 -45.85 -0.87
CA ASN A 256 -5.29 -45.69 -2.32
C ASN A 256 -5.60 -44.23 -2.65
N ALA A 257 -4.86 -43.65 -3.58
CA ALA A 257 -5.13 -42.35 -4.16
C ALA A 257 -5.79 -42.51 -5.54
N PHE A 258 -6.73 -41.63 -5.84
CA PHE A 258 -7.31 -41.47 -7.18
C PHE A 258 -6.88 -40.12 -7.71
N VAL A 259 -6.20 -40.13 -8.86
CA VAL A 259 -5.55 -38.95 -9.44
C VAL A 259 -6.20 -38.65 -10.77
N VAL A 260 -6.57 -37.40 -11.01
CA VAL A 260 -7.12 -36.93 -12.28
C VAL A 260 -6.42 -35.62 -12.64
N PHE A 261 -5.93 -35.54 -13.87
CA PHE A 261 -5.34 -34.35 -14.44
C PHE A 261 -6.41 -33.48 -15.11
N GLY A 262 -6.14 -32.19 -15.23
CA GLY A 262 -7.05 -31.22 -15.83
C GLY A 262 -6.32 -29.95 -16.25
N VAL A 263 -6.97 -29.16 -17.09
CA VAL A 263 -6.50 -27.85 -17.55
C VAL A 263 -7.30 -26.77 -16.83
N MET A 264 -6.63 -25.70 -16.40
CA MET A 264 -7.29 -24.51 -15.86
C MET A 264 -7.08 -23.35 -16.83
N GLU A 265 -8.18 -22.78 -17.32
CA GLU A 265 -8.20 -21.61 -18.20
C GLU A 265 -9.13 -20.57 -17.56
N ASP A 266 -8.62 -19.37 -17.25
CA ASP A 266 -9.37 -18.29 -16.61
C ASP A 266 -10.25 -18.75 -15.42
N GLU A 267 -9.63 -19.45 -14.46
CA GLU A 267 -10.25 -20.07 -13.26
C GLU A 267 -11.26 -21.20 -13.54
N LYS A 268 -11.57 -21.49 -14.81
CA LYS A 268 -12.39 -22.63 -15.20
C LYS A 268 -11.55 -23.91 -15.26
N LYS A 269 -11.92 -24.88 -14.44
CA LYS A 269 -11.28 -26.20 -14.38
C LYS A 269 -11.95 -27.17 -15.35
N THR A 270 -11.21 -27.61 -16.35
CA THR A 270 -11.62 -28.69 -17.26
C THR A 270 -10.88 -29.96 -16.89
N SER A 271 -11.59 -30.95 -16.36
CA SER A 271 -11.04 -32.26 -16.04
C SER A 271 -10.75 -33.05 -17.32
N ILE A 272 -9.72 -33.90 -17.29
CA ILE A 272 -9.42 -34.89 -18.34
C ILE A 272 -9.73 -36.28 -17.74
N PRO A 273 -10.98 -36.78 -17.83
CA PRO A 273 -11.39 -38.01 -17.13
C PRO A 273 -10.58 -39.25 -17.54
N ALA A 274 -10.10 -39.29 -18.79
CA ALA A 274 -9.24 -40.37 -19.31
C ALA A 274 -7.89 -40.49 -18.58
N SER A 275 -7.48 -39.47 -17.83
CA SER A 275 -6.26 -39.47 -17.02
C SER A 275 -6.45 -40.08 -15.62
N LEU A 276 -7.65 -40.57 -15.28
CA LEU A 276 -7.93 -41.15 -13.97
C LEU A 276 -7.03 -42.35 -13.69
N GLN A 277 -6.21 -42.23 -12.65
CA GLN A 277 -5.29 -43.28 -12.19
C GLN A 277 -5.54 -43.60 -10.73
N LYS A 278 -5.53 -44.90 -10.41
CA LYS A 278 -5.52 -45.38 -9.03
C LYS A 278 -4.08 -45.73 -8.65
N VAL A 279 -3.54 -45.01 -7.69
CA VAL A 279 -2.15 -45.18 -7.21
C VAL A 279 -2.20 -45.67 -5.77
N GLN A 280 -1.46 -46.73 -5.47
CA GLN A 280 -1.34 -47.23 -4.11
C GLN A 280 -0.27 -46.45 -3.35
N VAL A 281 -0.65 -45.84 -2.23
CA VAL A 281 0.25 -45.03 -1.40
C VAL A 281 0.68 -45.88 -0.22
N ARG A 282 1.88 -46.47 -0.29
CA ARG A 282 2.49 -47.31 0.77
C ARG A 282 3.85 -46.80 1.26
N ASP A 283 4.45 -45.84 0.56
CA ASP A 283 5.84 -45.39 0.71
C ASP A 283 6.08 -43.94 0.21
N ILE A 284 7.29 -43.40 0.39
CA ILE A 284 7.62 -41.95 0.32
C ILE A 284 7.49 -41.34 -1.09
N LYS A 285 7.40 -42.13 -2.17
CA LYS A 285 7.26 -41.60 -3.52
C LYS A 285 6.40 -42.53 -4.36
N HIS A 286 5.32 -42.00 -4.91
CA HIS A 286 4.49 -42.71 -5.89
C HIS A 286 4.18 -41.78 -7.04
N LEU A 287 4.43 -42.27 -8.25
CA LEU A 287 4.37 -41.51 -9.49
C LEU A 287 2.97 -41.66 -10.08
N ALA A 288 2.24 -40.56 -10.20
CA ALA A 288 1.14 -40.46 -11.16
C ALA A 288 1.70 -39.85 -12.44
N CYS A 289 1.51 -40.52 -13.59
CA CYS A 289 2.13 -40.11 -14.86
C CYS A 289 1.05 -39.97 -15.93
N TRP A 290 0.85 -38.78 -16.46
CA TRP A 290 -0.06 -38.56 -17.58
C TRP A 290 0.71 -38.50 -18.89
N ASP A 291 0.52 -39.50 -19.76
CA ASP A 291 1.16 -39.57 -21.08
C ASP A 291 0.35 -38.80 -22.14
N THR A 292 1.00 -37.91 -22.89
CA THR A 292 0.37 -36.99 -23.86
C THR A 292 0.14 -37.60 -25.24
N TYR A 293 0.73 -38.77 -25.51
CA TYR A 293 0.73 -39.45 -26.82
C TYR A 293 -0.66 -39.80 -27.38
N TYR A 294 -1.72 -39.77 -26.57
CA TYR A 294 -3.08 -40.10 -27.02
C TYR A 294 -3.98 -38.90 -27.35
N PHE A 295 -3.52 -37.65 -27.18
CA PHE A 295 -4.42 -36.48 -27.31
C PHE A 295 -3.90 -35.32 -28.15
N PHE A 296 -2.60 -35.16 -28.38
CA PHE A 296 -2.09 -34.08 -29.24
C PHE A 296 -1.99 -34.53 -30.71
N SER A 297 -3.04 -34.27 -31.49
CA SER A 297 -2.93 -34.24 -32.96
C SER A 297 -2.11 -33.01 -33.38
N PRO A 298 -1.33 -33.03 -34.49
CA PRO A 298 -0.35 -31.99 -34.84
C PRO A 298 -0.92 -30.58 -35.15
N ARG A 299 -2.20 -30.34 -34.87
CA ARG A 299 -2.91 -29.08 -35.16
C ARG A 299 -3.51 -28.40 -33.93
N GLY A 300 -2.95 -28.62 -32.74
CA GLY A 300 -3.21 -27.75 -31.58
C GLY A 300 -4.70 -27.57 -31.20
N GLN A 301 -5.55 -28.56 -31.46
CA GLN A 301 -6.93 -28.56 -30.96
C GLN A 301 -7.05 -29.62 -29.86
N PHE A 302 -7.48 -29.16 -28.69
CA PHE A 302 -7.95 -30.03 -27.60
C PHE A 302 -9.20 -30.78 -28.09
N LYS A 303 -9.22 -32.09 -27.90
CA LYS A 303 -10.41 -32.92 -28.15
C LYS A 303 -11.32 -32.89 -26.93
#